data_AF-A0A6I9W1G3-F1
#
_entry.id   AF-A0A6I9W1G3-F1
#
_cell.length_a   1.000
_cell.length_b   1.000
_cell.length_c   1.000
_cell.angle_alpha   90.00
_cell.angle_beta   90.00
_cell.angle_gamma   90.00
#
_symmetry.space_group_name_H-M   'P 1'
#
loop_
_entity.id
_entity.type
_entity.pdbx_description
1 polymer ?
#
loop_
_entity_poly.entity_id
_entity_poly.type
_entity_poly.pdbx_seq_one_letter_code
_entity_poly.pdbx_strand_id
1 'polypeptide(L)'
;MISDFRKMKLMSVLFRNARQPQNENKVPFKAVLPLKLKDHVSSKSQKTLEKGCLYETSLLLTCLEENEFEDKKCIPELKALDECYKNYQKNVQQAHIIKEQMIPVPGSKNQTHKQITYLLRRYPTV
;
A
#
# COMPACT_ATOMS: atom_id res chain seq x y z
N MET A 1 -13.94 -25.54 64.78
CA MET A 1 -14.95 -25.13 63.79
C MET A 1 -14.24 -24.35 62.70
N ILE A 2 -14.13 -24.98 61.52
CA ILE A 2 -13.55 -24.41 60.31
C ILE A 2 -14.73 -23.88 59.48
N SER A 3 -14.76 -22.58 59.19
CA SER A 3 -15.55 -21.99 58.10
C SER A 3 -15.09 -20.54 57.90
N ASP A 4 -14.23 -20.29 56.92
CA ASP A 4 -14.62 -19.83 55.57
C ASP A 4 -14.85 -18.31 55.48
N PHE A 5 -13.78 -17.55 55.20
CA PHE A 5 -13.85 -16.19 54.65
C PHE A 5 -12.90 -16.00 53.45
N ARG A 6 -12.66 -17.06 52.67
CA ARG A 6 -11.96 -16.98 51.37
C ARG A 6 -12.96 -16.83 50.22
N LYS A 7 -13.89 -15.89 50.31
CA LYS A 7 -14.79 -15.53 49.19
C LYS A 7 -14.76 -14.02 48.99
N MET A 8 -13.83 -13.52 48.16
CA MET A 8 -13.98 -12.22 47.49
C MET A 8 -12.92 -11.88 46.42
N LYS A 9 -12.10 -12.82 45.94
CA LYS A 9 -11.22 -12.56 44.79
C LYS A 9 -11.70 -13.19 43.47
N LEU A 10 -12.46 -14.28 43.51
CA LEU A 10 -12.91 -15.00 42.30
C LEU A 10 -13.98 -14.25 41.49
N MET A 11 -14.87 -13.48 42.14
CA MET A 11 -15.93 -12.73 41.43
C MET A 11 -15.38 -11.53 40.64
N SER A 12 -14.25 -10.95 41.03
CA SER A 12 -13.63 -9.81 40.33
C SER A 12 -13.05 -10.16 38.95
N VAL A 13 -12.88 -11.45 38.65
CA VAL A 13 -12.35 -11.94 37.36
C VAL A 13 -13.47 -12.20 36.36
N LEU A 14 -14.62 -12.70 36.84
CA LEU A 14 -15.81 -12.97 36.02
C LEU A 14 -16.53 -11.69 35.56
N PHE A 15 -16.44 -10.59 36.34
CA PHE A 15 -17.01 -9.29 36.00
C PHE A 15 -16.00 -8.31 35.36
N ARG A 16 -14.92 -8.81 34.74
CA ARG A 16 -13.99 -7.96 34.00
C ARG A 16 -14.58 -7.57 32.66
N ASN A 17 -15.31 -6.46 32.66
CA ASN A 17 -15.83 -5.77 31.48
C ASN A 17 -14.73 -5.16 30.58
N ALA A 18 -13.48 -5.60 30.70
CA ALA A 18 -12.31 -4.99 30.04
C ALA A 18 -12.34 -5.10 28.50
N ARG A 19 -13.20 -5.97 27.94
CA ARG A 19 -13.42 -6.11 26.49
C ARG A 19 -14.85 -5.75 26.07
N GLN A 20 -15.65 -5.13 26.95
CA GLN A 20 -16.95 -4.64 26.55
C GLN A 20 -16.79 -3.44 25.59
N PRO A 21 -17.69 -3.28 24.61
CA PRO A 21 -17.70 -2.10 23.76
C PRO A 21 -17.84 -0.86 24.65
N GLN A 22 -17.14 0.21 24.25
CA GLN A 22 -17.17 1.45 25.01
C GLN A 22 -18.59 2.04 24.99
N ASN A 23 -19.11 2.41 26.15
CA ASN A 23 -20.41 3.05 26.24
C ASN A 23 -20.33 4.49 25.68
N GLU A 24 -21.03 4.75 24.58
CA GLU A 24 -21.07 6.05 23.88
C GLU A 24 -21.54 7.19 24.80
N ASN A 25 -22.45 6.91 25.74
CA ASN A 25 -22.95 7.91 26.69
C ASN A 25 -21.87 8.31 27.73
N LYS A 26 -20.92 7.42 28.01
CA LYS A 26 -19.85 7.65 28.98
C LYS A 26 -18.67 8.39 28.34
N VAL A 27 -18.39 8.14 27.06
CA VAL A 27 -17.35 8.81 26.29
C VAL A 27 -17.93 9.21 24.94
N PRO A 28 -18.58 10.39 24.88
CA PRO A 28 -19.23 10.84 23.66
C PRO A 28 -18.18 11.12 22.58
N PHE A 29 -18.43 10.60 21.39
CA PHE A 29 -17.59 10.86 20.23
C PHE A 29 -17.70 12.34 19.84
N LYS A 30 -16.56 13.04 19.85
CA LYS A 30 -16.47 14.42 19.38
C LYS A 30 -15.93 14.41 17.95
N ALA A 31 -16.83 14.53 16.99
CA ALA A 31 -16.49 14.56 15.58
C ALA A 31 -15.74 15.85 15.24
N VAL A 32 -14.44 15.76 14.89
CA VAL A 32 -13.67 16.91 14.39
C VAL A 32 -14.10 17.30 12.98
N LEU A 33 -14.62 16.33 12.23
CA LEU A 33 -15.17 16.49 10.89
C LEU A 33 -16.56 15.86 10.85
N PRO A 34 -17.47 16.35 9.99
CA PRO A 34 -18.79 15.76 9.87
C PRO A 34 -18.68 14.29 9.45
N LEU A 35 -19.46 13.43 10.11
CA LEU A 35 -19.57 12.00 9.79
C LEU A 35 -20.40 11.79 8.51
N LYS A 36 -19.89 12.33 7.40
CA LYS A 36 -20.48 12.19 6.07
C LYS A 36 -19.42 11.70 5.10
N LEU A 37 -19.87 10.90 4.13
CA LEU A 37 -18.99 10.45 3.05
C LEU A 37 -18.64 11.65 2.15
N LYS A 38 -17.40 11.65 1.66
CA LYS A 38 -16.95 12.60 0.65
C LYS A 38 -17.23 12.03 -0.75
N ASP A 39 -17.26 12.91 -1.73
CA ASP A 39 -17.37 12.58 -3.15
C ASP A 39 -16.05 12.07 -3.77
N HIS A 40 -14.98 11.96 -2.97
CA HIS A 40 -13.65 11.54 -3.43
C HIS A 40 -12.92 10.72 -2.38
N VAL A 41 -11.92 9.96 -2.86
CA VAL A 41 -10.99 9.21 -2.02
C VAL A 41 -9.59 9.79 -2.14
N SER A 42 -8.86 9.84 -1.04
CA SER A 42 -7.44 10.20 -1.07
C SER A 42 -6.64 9.09 -1.73
N SER A 43 -5.67 9.45 -2.55
CA SER A 43 -4.66 8.47 -2.97
C SER A 43 -3.73 8.16 -1.80
N LYS A 44 -3.34 6.89 -1.69
CA LYS A 44 -2.18 6.50 -0.87
C LYS A 44 -0.95 6.59 -1.76
N SER A 45 0.08 7.32 -1.32
CA SER A 45 1.38 7.28 -1.98
C SER A 45 2.02 5.92 -1.69
N GLN A 46 1.81 4.96 -2.59
CA GLN A 46 2.52 3.70 -2.57
C GLN A 46 3.83 3.91 -3.33
N LYS A 47 4.94 4.07 -2.60
CA LYS A 47 6.27 4.02 -3.22
C LYS A 47 6.49 2.60 -3.71
N THR A 48 6.49 2.39 -5.03
CA THR A 48 6.86 1.11 -5.62
C THR A 48 8.34 0.89 -5.38
N LEU A 49 8.68 -0.20 -4.69
CA LEU A 49 10.04 -0.66 -4.40
C LEU A 49 10.71 -1.29 -5.65
N GLU A 50 10.38 -0.82 -6.86
CA GLU A 50 11.04 -1.30 -8.07
C GLU A 50 12.46 -0.72 -8.13
N LYS A 51 13.44 -1.59 -7.90
CA LYS A 51 14.87 -1.27 -7.95
C LYS A 51 15.39 -1.29 -9.40
N GLY A 52 14.68 -0.67 -10.35
CA GLY A 52 15.10 -0.50 -11.75
C GLY A 52 15.95 -1.64 -12.32
N CYS A 53 17.12 -1.30 -12.88
CA CYS A 53 18.12 -2.24 -13.40
C CYS A 53 19.43 -2.19 -12.60
N LEU A 54 19.34 -2.03 -11.28
CA LEU A 54 20.52 -1.84 -10.42
C LEU A 54 21.43 -3.08 -10.40
N TYR A 55 20.85 -4.27 -10.54
CA TYR A 55 21.60 -5.51 -10.55
C TYR A 55 22.46 -5.64 -11.81
N GLU A 56 21.86 -5.43 -12.98
CA GLU A 56 22.54 -5.46 -14.28
C GLU A 56 23.60 -4.36 -14.37
N THR A 57 23.31 -3.19 -13.80
CA THR A 57 24.29 -2.11 -13.70
C THR A 57 25.49 -2.53 -12.84
N SER A 58 25.25 -3.20 -11.71
CA SER A 58 26.35 -3.68 -10.86
C SER A 58 27.23 -4.71 -11.56
N LEU A 59 26.64 -5.64 -12.33
CA LEU A 59 27.38 -6.63 -13.11
C LEU A 59 28.24 -5.98 -14.20
N LEU A 60 27.69 -5.00 -14.91
CA LEU A 60 28.43 -4.24 -15.92
C LEU A 60 29.62 -3.50 -15.30
N LEU A 61 29.41 -2.85 -14.15
CA LEU A 61 30.47 -2.14 -13.45
C LEU A 61 31.60 -3.08 -13.01
N THR A 62 31.26 -4.25 -12.46
CA THR A 62 32.25 -5.28 -12.12
C THR A 62 33.05 -5.74 -13.35
N CYS A 63 32.36 -6.03 -14.46
CA CYS A 63 33.05 -6.43 -15.69
C CYS A 63 33.99 -5.34 -16.21
N LEU A 64 33.57 -4.08 -16.19
CA LEU A 64 34.40 -2.95 -16.63
C LEU A 64 35.63 -2.79 -15.74
N GLU A 65 35.49 -2.92 -14.42
CA GLU A 65 36.61 -2.86 -13.48
C GLU A 65 37.64 -3.96 -13.75
N GLU A 66 37.18 -5.20 -13.99
CA GLU A 66 38.05 -6.34 -14.30
C GLU A 66 38.76 -6.24 -15.66
N ASN A 67 38.21 -5.45 -16.59
CA ASN A 67 38.66 -5.37 -17.98
C ASN A 67 39.21 -4.01 -18.39
N GLU A 68 39.67 -3.20 -17.42
CA GLU A 68 40.26 -1.86 -17.66
C GLU A 68 39.31 -0.94 -18.46
N PHE A 69 38.01 -1.08 -18.23
CA PHE A 69 36.93 -0.32 -18.86
C PHE A 69 36.83 -0.52 -20.39
N GLU A 70 37.24 -1.68 -20.90
CA GLU A 70 37.06 -2.02 -22.31
C GLU A 70 35.67 -2.62 -22.59
N ASP A 71 34.76 -1.80 -23.11
CA ASP A 71 33.36 -2.17 -23.42
C ASP A 71 33.20 -3.46 -24.25
N LYS A 72 34.14 -3.73 -25.16
CA LYS A 72 34.10 -4.90 -26.05
C LYS A 72 34.19 -6.23 -25.29
N LYS A 73 34.77 -6.22 -24.09
CA LYS A 73 34.87 -7.41 -23.24
C LYS A 73 33.61 -7.64 -22.39
N CYS A 74 32.78 -6.60 -22.24
CA CYS A 74 31.55 -6.61 -21.42
C CYS A 74 30.25 -6.54 -22.23
N ILE A 75 30.29 -7.03 -23.48
CA ILE A 75 29.12 -7.11 -24.36
C ILE A 75 27.93 -7.87 -23.74
N PRO A 76 28.09 -9.01 -23.02
CA PRO A 76 26.93 -9.70 -22.45
C PRO A 76 26.23 -8.88 -21.35
N GLU A 77 26.98 -8.22 -20.48
CA GLU A 77 26.47 -7.36 -19.40
C GLU A 77 25.77 -6.12 -19.98
N LEU A 78 26.34 -5.52 -21.04
CA LEU A 78 25.72 -4.41 -21.76
C LEU A 78 24.37 -4.80 -22.37
N LYS A 79 24.28 -5.98 -22.99
CA LYS A 79 23.02 -6.48 -23.56
C LYS A 79 21.97 -6.75 -22.49
N ALA A 80 22.37 -7.36 -21.37
CA ALA A 80 21.48 -7.61 -20.24
C ALA A 80 20.93 -6.30 -19.65
N LEU A 81 21.78 -5.29 -19.50
CA LEU A 81 21.37 -3.97 -19.02
C LEU A 81 20.39 -3.28 -19.97
N ASP A 82 20.66 -3.30 -21.28
CA ASP A 82 19.78 -2.72 -22.31
C ASP A 82 18.40 -3.40 -22.33
N GLU A 83 18.36 -4.73 -22.25
CA GLU A 83 17.11 -5.47 -22.19
C GLU A 83 16.31 -5.13 -20.91
N CYS A 84 16.97 -5.10 -19.75
CA CYS A 84 16.33 -4.68 -18.51
C CYS A 84 15.76 -3.26 -18.65
N TYR A 85 16.54 -2.33 -19.20
CA TYR A 85 16.14 -0.93 -19.31
C TYR A 85 14.91 -0.75 -20.22
N LYS A 86 14.87 -1.45 -21.35
CA LYS A 86 13.70 -1.45 -22.25
C LYS A 86 12.44 -1.97 -21.56
N ASN A 87 12.56 -3.06 -20.80
CA ASN A 87 11.44 -3.63 -20.05
C ASN A 87 10.98 -2.68 -18.93
N TYR A 88 11.91 -2.08 -18.19
CA TYR A 88 11.62 -1.09 -17.17
C TYR A 88 10.85 0.12 -17.75
N GLN A 89 11.34 0.70 -18.86
CA GLN A 89 10.67 1.81 -19.52
C GLN A 89 9.25 1.46 -19.95
N LYS A 90 9.05 0.28 -20.55
CA LYS A 90 7.73 -0.20 -20.95
C LYS A 90 6.78 -0.31 -19.76
N ASN A 91 7.24 -0.87 -18.65
CA ASN A 91 6.44 -1.02 -17.43
C ASN A 91 6.08 0.34 -16.82
N VAL A 92 7.02 1.28 -16.77
CA VAL A 92 6.79 2.65 -16.29
C VAL A 92 5.73 3.36 -17.13
N GLN A 93 5.82 3.26 -18.45
CA GLN A 93 4.83 3.84 -19.36
C GLN A 93 3.45 3.21 -19.16
N GLN A 94 3.36 1.89 -19.06
CA GLN A 94 2.10 1.19 -18.80
C GLN A 94 1.48 1.59 -17.46
N ALA A 95 2.29 1.68 -16.40
CA ALA A 95 1.84 2.10 -15.09
C ALA A 95 1.34 3.56 -15.10
N HIS A 96 1.96 4.44 -15.88
CA HIS A 96 1.51 5.81 -16.08
C HIS A 96 0.12 5.85 -16.75
N ILE A 97 -0.04 5.13 -17.86
CA ILE A 97 -1.31 5.05 -18.60
C ILE A 97 -2.44 4.56 -17.67
N ILE A 98 -2.21 3.50 -16.89
CA ILE A 98 -3.19 2.96 -15.94
C ILE A 98 -3.53 3.99 -14.85
N LYS A 99 -2.55 4.74 -14.34
CA LYS A 99 -2.77 5.80 -13.35
C LYS A 99 -3.52 7.01 -13.90
N GLU A 100 -3.48 7.25 -15.20
CA GLU A 100 -4.18 8.37 -15.85
C GLU A 100 -5.61 8.04 -16.24
N GLN A 101 -5.94 6.76 -16.38
CA GLN A 101 -7.30 6.33 -16.68
C GLN A 101 -8.28 6.78 -15.58
N MET A 102 -9.21 7.65 -15.97
CA MET A 102 -10.26 8.19 -15.11
C MET A 102 -11.54 7.34 -15.16
N ILE A 103 -11.83 6.77 -16.32
CA ILE A 103 -13.05 6.00 -16.54
C ILE A 103 -12.81 4.55 -16.06
N PRO A 104 -13.63 4.04 -15.12
CA PRO A 104 -13.54 2.66 -14.68
C PRO A 104 -13.94 1.71 -15.82
N VAL A 105 -13.19 0.63 -15.96
CA VAL A 105 -13.55 -0.46 -16.87
C VAL A 105 -14.66 -1.29 -16.23
N PRO A 106 -15.78 -1.57 -16.93
CA PRO A 106 -16.87 -2.38 -16.38
C PRO A 106 -16.38 -3.77 -15.94
N GLY A 107 -16.82 -4.22 -14.76
CA GLY A 107 -16.50 -5.56 -14.24
C GLY A 107 -15.10 -5.73 -13.65
N SER A 108 -14.25 -4.70 -13.66
CA SER A 108 -12.93 -4.82 -13.01
C SER A 108 -13.04 -4.70 -11.48
N LYS A 109 -12.41 -5.64 -10.77
CA LYS A 109 -12.35 -5.65 -9.30
C LYS A 109 -11.32 -4.67 -8.74
N ASN A 110 -10.32 -4.31 -9.55
CA ASN A 110 -9.23 -3.40 -9.17
C ASN A 110 -9.45 -2.06 -9.87
N GLN A 111 -9.83 -1.04 -9.09
CA GLN A 111 -10.03 0.33 -9.57
C GLN A 111 -8.98 1.25 -8.96
N THR A 112 -8.53 2.24 -9.71
CA THR A 112 -7.66 3.29 -9.19
C THR A 112 -8.47 4.29 -8.36
N HIS A 113 -7.80 5.04 -7.48
CA HIS A 113 -8.44 6.10 -6.69
C HIS A 113 -9.15 7.14 -7.58
N LYS A 114 -8.63 7.40 -8.78
CA LYS A 114 -9.24 8.29 -9.78
C LYS A 114 -10.54 7.72 -10.31
N GLN A 115 -10.55 6.43 -10.68
CA GLN A 115 -11.74 5.71 -11.14
C GLN A 115 -12.83 5.66 -10.06
N ILE A 116 -12.45 5.41 -8.81
CA ILE A 116 -13.39 5.42 -7.68
C ILE A 116 -13.95 6.84 -7.47
N THR A 117 -13.09 7.85 -7.46
CA THR A 117 -13.51 9.26 -7.31
C THR A 117 -14.44 9.69 -8.45
N TYR A 118 -14.17 9.25 -9.68
CA TYR A 118 -15.04 9.48 -10.82
C TYR A 118 -16.45 8.91 -10.58
N LEU A 119 -16.55 7.68 -10.06
CA LEU A 119 -17.84 7.06 -9.72
C LEU A 119 -18.56 7.80 -8.60
N LEU A 120 -17.86 8.16 -7.52
CA LEU A 120 -18.46 8.85 -6.37
C LEU A 120 -19.00 10.24 -6.73
N ARG A 121 -18.31 10.95 -7.64
CA ARG A 121 -18.81 12.24 -8.16
C ARG A 121 -20.01 12.09 -9.07
N ARG A 122 -20.06 11.00 -9.85
CA ARG A 122 -21.19 10.70 -10.72
C ARG A 122 -22.44 10.31 -9.94
N TYR A 123 -22.25 9.64 -8.79
CA TYR A 123 -23.33 9.17 -7.92
C TYR A 123 -23.09 9.65 -6.48
N PRO A 124 -23.31 10.95 -6.19
CA PRO A 124 -23.03 11.51 -4.88
C PRO A 124 -23.99 10.94 -3.83
N THR A 125 -23.49 10.83 -2.60
CA THR A 125 -24.34 10.54 -1.44
C THR A 125 -25.01 11.85 -1.00
N VAL A 126 -26.35 11.84 -0.98
CA VAL A 126 -27.19 12.98 -0.58
C VAL A 126 -27.01 13.27 0.91
#